data_AF-A0A7L3PKS3-F1
#
_entry.id   AF-A0A7L3PKS3-F1
#
_cell.length_a   1.000
_cell.length_b   1.000
_cell.length_c   1.000
_cell.angle_alpha   90.00
_cell.angle_beta   90.00
_cell.angle_gamma   90.00
#
_symmetry.space_group_name_H-M   'P 1'
#
loop_
_entity.id
_entity.type
_entity.pdbx_description
1 polymer ?
#
loop_
_entity_poly.entity_id
_entity_poly.type
_entity_poly.pdbx_seq_one_letter_code
_entity_poly.pdbx_strand_id
1 'polypeptide(L)'
;MPAQQKKLIFCTAGVLSLACALGTAAAVGTQLWVRGTMLCSTGALLVNATGAELHKFIGDIQYGLFSGQRVRQCGLGGRPFHFSVFPDLLKIIPASIHVSVILFCTVLIIFALVGAGFFMFNAFGSPYETLHGPVGLYLWSFIACSCGCLIMILFSSEVKIHHLSEKIANFKEGTFTFKTHSEQFANSFWTILVCSLVHFINALLIRFAGFEFPFSKSKDSGTITGAVDLMY
;
A
#
# COMPACT_ATOMS: atom_id res chain seq x y z
N MET A 1 24.34 -9.78 20.69
CA MET A 1 23.54 -8.63 21.17
C MET A 1 23.03 -8.90 22.59
N PRO A 2 22.95 -7.90 23.48
CA PRO A 2 22.26 -8.00 24.77
C PRO A 2 20.78 -8.38 24.56
N ALA A 3 20.25 -9.26 25.39
CA ALA A 3 18.87 -9.75 25.27
C ALA A 3 17.81 -8.62 25.24
N GLN A 4 18.06 -7.52 25.96
CA GLN A 4 17.16 -6.36 25.99
C GLN A 4 17.10 -5.60 24.66
N GLN A 5 18.22 -5.44 23.94
CA GLN A 5 18.24 -4.76 22.64
C GLN A 5 17.45 -5.55 21.59
N LYS A 6 17.62 -6.88 21.56
CA LYS A 6 16.88 -7.77 20.66
C LYS A 6 15.37 -7.71 20.91
N LYS A 7 14.97 -7.73 22.19
CA LYS A 7 13.57 -7.57 22.60
C LYS A 7 12.99 -6.23 22.15
N LEU A 8 13.72 -5.13 22.33
CA LEU A 8 13.30 -3.80 21.90
C LEU A 8 13.07 -3.76 20.38
N ILE A 9 14.03 -4.26 19.59
CA ILE A 9 13.93 -4.29 18.12
C ILE A 9 12.65 -5.02 17.68
N PHE A 10 12.38 -6.21 18.23
CA PHE A 10 11.19 -6.97 17.84
C PHE A 10 9.88 -6.36 18.32
N CYS A 11 9.84 -5.78 19.52
CA CYS A 11 8.67 -5.02 19.96
C CYS A 11 8.40 -3.84 19.02
N THR A 12 9.43 -3.08 18.64
CA THR A 12 9.26 -1.96 17.70
C THR A 12 8.79 -2.42 16.32
N ALA A 13 9.39 -3.46 15.75
CA ALA A 13 8.98 -4.02 14.46
C ALA A 13 7.54 -4.58 14.50
N GLY A 14 7.15 -5.21 15.61
CA GLY A 14 5.79 -5.72 15.82
C GLY A 14 4.75 -4.62 15.89
N VAL A 15 5.00 -3.58 16.70
CA VAL A 15 4.11 -2.40 16.81
C VAL A 15 4.00 -1.68 15.47
N LEU A 16 5.12 -1.48 14.77
CA LEU A 16 5.13 -0.86 13.45
C LEU A 16 4.33 -1.67 12.42
N SER A 17 4.48 -3.01 12.42
CA SER A 17 3.72 -3.89 11.53
C SER A 17 2.22 -3.85 11.83
N LEU A 18 1.83 -3.82 13.11
CA LEU A 18 0.43 -3.65 13.52
C LEU A 18 -0.12 -2.29 13.07
N ALA A 19 0.64 -1.22 13.26
CA ALA A 19 0.27 0.12 12.79
C ALA A 19 0.09 0.15 11.27
N CYS A 20 0.92 -0.58 10.50
CA CYS A 20 0.76 -0.71 9.05
C CYS A 20 -0.52 -1.44 8.66
N ALA A 21 -0.86 -2.52 9.36
CA ALA A 21 -2.11 -3.24 9.12
C ALA A 21 -3.34 -2.34 9.35
N LEU A 22 -3.37 -1.63 10.48
CA LEU A 22 -4.45 -0.70 10.81
C LEU A 22 -4.49 0.50 9.87
N GLY A 23 -3.32 1.05 9.53
CA GLY A 23 -3.19 2.17 8.60
C GLY A 23 -3.65 1.80 7.19
N THR A 24 -3.31 0.60 6.72
CA THR A 24 -3.78 0.08 5.43
C THR A 24 -5.29 -0.13 5.45
N ALA A 25 -5.84 -0.74 6.50
CA ALA A 25 -7.29 -0.93 6.65
C ALA A 25 -8.06 0.41 6.66
N ALA A 26 -7.54 1.41 7.37
CA ALA A 26 -8.10 2.76 7.38
C ALA A 26 -7.98 3.44 6.00
N ALA A 27 -6.82 3.34 5.34
CA ALA A 27 -6.62 3.86 3.99
C ALA A 27 -7.64 3.28 3.01
N VAL A 28 -7.86 1.97 3.02
CA VAL A 28 -8.83 1.26 2.19
C VAL A 28 -10.27 1.78 2.38
N GLY A 29 -10.66 2.11 3.62
CA GLY A 29 -12.00 2.62 3.94
C GLY A 29 -12.23 4.11 3.65
N THR A 30 -11.17 4.88 3.37
CA THR A 30 -11.27 6.34 3.19
C THR A 30 -11.38 6.75 1.72
N GLN A 31 -11.96 7.93 1.47
CA GLN A 31 -12.16 8.49 0.13
C GLN A 31 -11.01 9.40 -0.35
N LEU A 32 -9.84 9.30 0.29
CA LEU A 32 -8.72 10.23 0.12
C LEU A 32 -7.52 9.54 -0.54
N TRP A 33 -7.77 8.75 -1.58
CA TRP A 33 -6.71 8.17 -2.42
C TRP A 33 -6.28 9.13 -3.52
N VAL A 34 -7.24 9.82 -4.12
CA VAL A 34 -7.00 10.87 -5.13
C VAL A 34 -7.83 12.08 -4.79
N ARG A 35 -7.22 13.26 -4.95
CA ARG A 35 -7.89 14.56 -4.98
C ARG A 35 -7.51 15.27 -6.26
N GLY A 36 -8.48 15.85 -6.94
CA GLY A 36 -8.26 16.53 -8.20
C GLY A 36 -9.33 17.56 -8.50
N THR A 37 -9.16 18.20 -9.64
CA THR A 37 -10.13 19.13 -10.21
C THR A 37 -10.46 18.72 -11.64
N MET A 38 -11.72 18.87 -12.02
CA MET A 38 -12.27 18.51 -13.31
C MET A 38 -12.85 19.75 -13.99
N LEU A 39 -12.43 20.00 -15.22
CA LEU A 39 -12.94 21.07 -16.05
C LEU A 39 -14.18 20.58 -16.82
N CYS A 40 -15.30 21.28 -16.68
CA CYS A 40 -16.47 21.12 -17.53
C CYS A 40 -16.20 21.69 -18.92
N SER A 41 -15.56 20.90 -19.78
CA SER A 41 -15.08 21.32 -21.11
C SER A 41 -16.23 21.78 -22.00
N THR A 42 -17.35 21.04 -22.03
CA THR A 42 -18.52 21.44 -22.83
C THR A 42 -19.07 22.80 -22.38
N GLY A 43 -19.19 23.01 -21.05
CA GLY A 43 -19.71 24.25 -20.48
C GLY A 43 -18.81 25.45 -20.78
N ALA A 44 -17.49 25.29 -20.61
CA ALA A 44 -16.53 26.35 -20.89
C ALA A 44 -16.51 26.73 -22.38
N LEU A 45 -16.59 25.74 -23.29
CA LEU A 45 -16.62 25.96 -24.74
C LEU A 45 -17.91 26.65 -25.21
N LEU A 46 -19.06 26.30 -24.62
CA LEU A 46 -20.37 26.90 -24.96
C LEU A 46 -20.40 28.42 -24.78
N VAL A 47 -19.67 28.94 -23.79
CA VAL A 47 -19.62 30.38 -23.50
C VAL A 47 -18.28 31.02 -23.88
N ASN A 48 -17.39 30.27 -24.52
CA ASN A 48 -16.02 30.70 -24.83
C ASN A 48 -15.27 31.29 -23.60
N ALA A 49 -15.39 30.63 -22.45
CA ALA A 49 -14.79 31.08 -21.21
C ALA A 49 -13.25 30.97 -21.28
N THR A 50 -12.56 32.06 -20.96
CA THR A 50 -11.09 32.12 -20.95
C THR A 50 -10.58 32.81 -19.68
N GLY A 51 -9.30 32.58 -19.36
CA GLY A 51 -8.64 33.22 -18.21
C GLY A 51 -9.36 32.97 -16.89
N ALA A 52 -9.68 34.06 -16.17
CA ALA A 52 -10.29 34.00 -14.84
C ALA A 52 -11.70 33.38 -14.83
N GLU A 53 -12.41 33.36 -15.96
CA GLU A 53 -13.76 32.80 -16.03
C GLU A 53 -13.77 31.27 -15.98
N LEU A 54 -12.67 30.62 -16.36
CA LEU A 54 -12.56 29.16 -16.40
C LEU A 54 -12.75 28.54 -15.01
N HIS A 55 -12.39 29.25 -13.95
CA HIS A 55 -12.62 28.82 -12.57
C HIS A 55 -14.10 28.52 -12.27
N LYS A 56 -15.05 29.18 -12.95
CA LYS A 56 -16.49 28.91 -12.81
C LYS A 56 -16.92 27.57 -13.44
N PHE A 57 -16.01 26.88 -14.13
CA PHE A 57 -16.22 25.59 -14.79
C PHE A 57 -15.32 24.48 -14.22
N ILE A 58 -14.58 24.76 -13.14
CA ILE A 58 -13.70 23.79 -12.48
C ILE A 58 -14.40 23.27 -11.24
N GLY A 59 -14.66 21.97 -11.21
CA GLY A 59 -15.25 21.26 -10.09
C GLY A 59 -14.22 20.37 -9.39
N ASP A 60 -14.48 20.00 -8.14
CA ASP A 60 -13.61 19.12 -7.37
C ASP A 60 -13.96 17.65 -7.55
N ILE A 61 -12.97 16.77 -7.45
CA ILE A 61 -13.15 15.31 -7.40
C ILE A 61 -12.28 14.72 -6.30
N GLN A 62 -12.86 13.85 -5.48
CA GLN A 62 -12.15 13.09 -4.45
C GLN A 62 -12.71 11.67 -4.37
N TYR A 63 -11.84 10.66 -4.30
CA TYR A 63 -12.29 9.28 -4.22
C TYR A 63 -11.28 8.34 -3.59
N GLY A 64 -11.82 7.24 -3.06
CA GLY A 64 -11.08 6.08 -2.59
C GLY A 64 -11.36 4.85 -3.44
N LEU A 65 -11.10 3.68 -2.86
CA LEU A 65 -11.29 2.40 -3.56
C LEU A 65 -12.77 2.01 -3.72
N PHE A 66 -13.66 2.40 -2.82
CA PHE A 66 -15.06 1.95 -2.88
C PHE A 66 -16.07 3.03 -3.22
N SER A 67 -15.75 4.28 -2.92
CA SER A 67 -16.66 5.41 -3.11
C SER A 67 -15.89 6.72 -3.22
N GLY A 68 -16.59 7.75 -3.68
CA GLY A 68 -16.06 9.09 -3.75
C GLY A 68 -17.15 10.13 -3.92
N GLN A 69 -16.71 11.36 -4.08
CA GLN A 69 -17.54 12.51 -4.34
C GLN A 69 -16.91 13.36 -5.43
N ARG A 70 -17.74 13.90 -6.30
CA ARG A 70 -17.35 14.93 -7.26
C ARG A 70 -18.32 16.09 -7.17
N VAL A 71 -17.86 17.30 -7.49
CA VAL A 71 -18.68 18.51 -7.56
C VAL A 71 -18.75 18.92 -9.01
N ARG A 72 -19.94 18.85 -9.60
CA ARG A 72 -20.17 19.36 -10.95
C ARG A 72 -20.23 20.88 -10.93
N GLN A 73 -19.36 21.51 -11.72
CA GLN A 73 -19.29 22.96 -11.83
C GLN A 73 -19.20 23.34 -13.31
N CYS A 74 -20.26 23.92 -13.86
CA CYS A 74 -20.37 24.29 -15.29
C CYS A 74 -20.97 25.70 -15.44
N GLY A 75 -20.59 26.66 -14.59
CA GLY A 75 -21.12 28.03 -14.58
C GLY A 75 -22.48 28.22 -13.90
N LEU A 76 -23.15 27.13 -13.48
CA LEU A 76 -24.48 27.14 -12.84
C LEU A 76 -24.45 26.86 -11.33
N GLY A 77 -23.27 26.97 -10.72
CA GLY A 77 -23.04 26.62 -9.32
C GLY A 77 -22.72 25.13 -9.10
N GLY A 78 -22.06 24.86 -7.97
CA GLY A 78 -21.49 23.56 -7.67
C GLY A 78 -22.54 22.58 -7.20
N ARG A 79 -22.60 21.39 -7.83
CA ARG A 79 -23.54 20.34 -7.47
C ARG A 79 -22.78 19.09 -7.04
N PRO A 80 -22.74 18.76 -5.74
CA PRO A 80 -22.07 17.56 -5.26
C PRO A 80 -22.82 16.31 -5.72
N PHE A 81 -22.06 15.29 -6.08
CA PHE A 81 -22.55 13.97 -6.45
C PHE A 81 -21.68 12.91 -5.81
N HIS A 82 -22.29 12.04 -5.02
CA HIS A 82 -21.64 10.87 -4.45
C HIS A 82 -21.81 9.67 -5.37
N PHE A 83 -20.75 8.88 -5.50
CA PHE A 83 -20.78 7.66 -6.30
C PHE A 83 -20.14 6.51 -5.53
N SER A 84 -20.61 5.30 -5.84
CA SER A 84 -19.99 4.06 -5.42
C SER A 84 -19.31 3.40 -6.61
N VAL A 85 -18.18 2.74 -6.37
CA VAL A 85 -17.45 1.98 -7.41
C VAL A 85 -18.23 0.71 -7.79
N PHE A 86 -18.85 0.08 -6.79
CA PHE A 86 -19.66 -1.11 -6.97
C PHE A 86 -21.15 -0.75 -6.92
N PRO A 87 -22.01 -1.39 -7.73
CA PRO A 87 -21.69 -2.30 -8.85
C PRO A 87 -21.53 -1.59 -10.20
N ASP A 88 -22.06 -0.37 -10.34
CA ASP A 88 -22.27 0.26 -11.65
C ASP A 88 -20.98 0.76 -12.33
N LEU A 89 -20.08 1.37 -11.55
CA LEU A 89 -18.89 2.04 -12.10
C LEU A 89 -17.81 1.04 -12.55
N LEU A 90 -17.79 -0.17 -11.97
CA LEU A 90 -16.96 -1.30 -12.42
C LEU A 90 -17.14 -1.64 -13.91
N LYS A 91 -18.31 -1.37 -14.50
CA LYS A 91 -18.56 -1.64 -15.93
C LYS A 91 -17.79 -0.69 -16.86
N ILE A 92 -17.25 0.41 -16.32
CA ILE A 92 -16.62 1.50 -17.08
C ILE A 92 -15.13 1.60 -16.79
N ILE A 93 -14.74 1.32 -15.53
CA ILE A 93 -13.34 1.33 -15.09
C ILE A 93 -12.65 -0.01 -15.41
N PRO A 94 -11.31 -0.09 -15.46
CA PRO A 94 -10.62 -1.37 -15.65
C PRO A 94 -10.76 -2.26 -14.41
N ALA A 95 -11.86 -3.01 -14.34
CA ALA A 95 -12.25 -3.78 -13.15
C ALA A 95 -11.16 -4.74 -12.66
N SER A 96 -10.39 -5.36 -13.56
CA SER A 96 -9.31 -6.28 -13.21
C SER A 96 -8.22 -5.62 -12.37
N ILE A 97 -7.76 -4.43 -12.77
CA ILE A 97 -6.74 -3.67 -12.06
C ILE A 97 -7.29 -3.21 -10.72
N HIS A 98 -8.51 -2.66 -10.72
CA HIS A 98 -9.13 -2.14 -9.51
C HIS A 98 -9.35 -3.22 -8.44
N VAL A 99 -9.89 -4.37 -8.83
CA VAL A 99 -10.09 -5.51 -7.92
C VAL A 99 -8.75 -6.07 -7.45
N SER A 100 -7.71 -6.07 -8.31
CA SER A 100 -6.36 -6.48 -7.89
C SER A 100 -5.78 -5.57 -6.81
N VAL A 101 -6.00 -4.25 -6.89
CA VAL A 101 -5.58 -3.31 -5.84
C VAL A 101 -6.23 -3.66 -4.50
N ILE A 102 -7.54 -3.93 -4.49
CA ILE A 102 -8.28 -4.29 -3.27
C ILE A 102 -7.78 -5.65 -2.71
N LEU A 103 -7.54 -6.62 -3.58
CA LEU A 103 -7.00 -7.92 -3.21
C LEU A 103 -5.64 -7.78 -2.54
N PHE A 104 -4.72 -7.03 -3.16
CA PHE A 104 -3.40 -6.78 -2.59
C PHE A 104 -3.49 -6.01 -1.27
N CYS A 105 -4.37 -5.01 -1.13
CA CYS A 105 -4.58 -4.36 0.16
C CYS A 105 -4.98 -5.36 1.26
N THR A 106 -5.84 -6.32 0.93
CA THR A 106 -6.28 -7.37 1.85
C THR A 106 -5.12 -8.30 2.24
N VAL A 107 -4.32 -8.72 1.26
CA VAL A 107 -3.10 -9.52 1.48
C VAL A 107 -2.11 -8.77 2.36
N LEU A 108 -1.85 -7.49 2.07
CA LEU A 108 -0.96 -6.64 2.87
C LEU A 108 -1.41 -6.60 4.35
N ILE A 109 -2.70 -6.37 4.62
CA ILE A 109 -3.24 -6.33 5.98
C ILE A 109 -3.00 -7.67 6.70
N ILE A 110 -3.33 -8.79 6.05
CA ILE A 110 -3.16 -10.13 6.65
C ILE A 110 -1.69 -10.40 6.97
N PHE A 111 -0.79 -10.19 6.01
CA PHE A 111 0.63 -10.46 6.18
C PHE A 111 1.29 -9.50 7.19
N ALA A 112 0.84 -8.25 7.26
CA ALA A 112 1.30 -7.31 8.28
C ALA A 112 0.86 -7.73 9.70
N LEU A 113 -0.38 -8.24 9.88
CA LEU A 113 -0.86 -8.78 11.15
C LEU A 113 -0.10 -10.05 11.56
N VAL A 114 0.08 -10.98 10.63
CA VAL A 114 0.86 -12.20 10.85
C VAL A 114 2.31 -11.86 11.23
N GLY A 115 2.93 -10.95 10.49
CA GLY A 115 4.27 -10.44 10.80
C GLY A 115 4.34 -9.79 12.17
N ALA A 116 3.36 -8.94 12.53
CA ALA A 116 3.27 -8.33 13.86
C ALA A 116 3.21 -9.37 14.97
N GLY A 117 2.38 -10.41 14.80
CA GLY A 117 2.28 -11.53 15.73
C GLY A 117 3.62 -12.25 15.91
N PHE A 118 4.32 -12.56 14.82
CA PHE A 118 5.63 -13.22 14.89
C PHE A 118 6.73 -12.34 15.46
N PHE A 119 6.74 -11.04 15.18
CA PHE A 119 7.66 -10.11 15.85
C PHE A 119 7.42 -10.09 17.37
N MET A 120 6.17 -9.99 17.81
CA MET A 120 5.84 -10.02 19.24
C MET A 120 6.18 -11.37 19.88
N PHE A 121 5.90 -12.48 19.18
CA PHE A 121 6.29 -13.82 19.63
C PHE A 121 7.82 -13.95 19.81
N ASN A 122 8.62 -13.40 18.90
CA ASN A 122 10.08 -13.39 19.02
C ASN A 122 10.62 -12.43 20.08
N ALA A 123 9.83 -11.43 20.51
CA ALA A 123 10.22 -10.49 21.56
C ALA A 123 10.08 -11.07 22.97
N PHE A 124 9.05 -11.90 23.20
CA PHE A 124 8.72 -12.45 24.52
C PHE A 124 8.93 -13.96 24.64
N GLY A 125 8.88 -14.67 23.52
CA GLY A 125 9.15 -16.09 23.43
C GLY A 125 10.60 -16.38 23.05
N SER A 126 10.91 -17.66 23.03
CA SER A 126 12.19 -18.18 22.57
C SER A 126 12.12 -18.48 21.06
N PRO A 127 13.13 -18.09 20.27
CA PRO A 127 13.09 -18.19 18.81
C PRO A 127 13.15 -19.66 18.40
N TYR A 128 12.02 -20.23 18.02
CA TYR A 128 11.94 -21.64 17.61
C TYR A 128 11.25 -21.78 16.25
N GLU A 129 11.84 -22.67 15.43
CA GLU A 129 11.43 -23.12 14.09
C GLU A 129 11.50 -22.11 12.92
N THR A 130 11.86 -22.63 11.73
CA THR A 130 12.26 -21.90 10.53
C THR A 130 11.28 -20.80 10.07
N LEU A 131 9.96 -21.07 10.08
CA LEU A 131 8.91 -20.13 9.65
C LEU A 131 8.59 -19.02 10.68
N HIS A 132 8.89 -19.24 11.96
CA HIS A 132 8.74 -18.23 13.02
C HIS A 132 10.06 -17.54 13.35
N GLY A 133 11.17 -18.09 12.89
CA GLY A 133 12.50 -17.53 13.03
C GLY A 133 12.79 -16.41 12.02
N PRO A 134 14.08 -16.04 11.87
CA PRO A 134 14.51 -14.88 11.07
C PRO A 134 14.10 -14.98 9.60
N VAL A 135 14.21 -16.17 9.02
CA VAL A 135 13.86 -16.44 7.62
C VAL A 135 12.37 -16.17 7.38
N GLY A 136 11.51 -16.64 8.29
CA GLY A 136 10.09 -16.31 8.27
C GLY A 136 9.86 -14.80 8.35
N LEU A 137 10.45 -14.11 9.33
CA LEU A 137 10.27 -12.67 9.48
C LEU A 137 10.68 -11.87 8.23
N TYR A 138 11.72 -12.29 7.52
CA TYR A 138 12.07 -11.74 6.20
C TYR A 138 11.00 -12.02 5.15
N LEU A 139 10.51 -13.26 5.06
CA LEU A 139 9.49 -13.66 4.10
C LEU A 139 8.20 -12.85 4.28
N TRP A 140 7.68 -12.77 5.52
CA TRP A 140 6.45 -12.03 5.82
C TRP A 140 6.60 -10.53 5.53
N SER A 141 7.74 -9.93 5.89
CA SER A 141 8.05 -8.52 5.61
C SER A 141 8.24 -8.27 4.11
N PHE A 142 8.88 -9.18 3.38
CA PHE A 142 9.09 -9.08 1.95
C PHE A 142 7.78 -9.15 1.16
N ILE A 143 6.89 -10.09 1.52
CA ILE A 143 5.57 -10.21 0.90
C ILE A 143 4.76 -8.94 1.14
N ALA A 144 4.72 -8.44 2.39
CA ALA A 144 4.02 -7.20 2.72
C ALA A 144 4.60 -6.00 1.95
N CYS A 145 5.92 -5.83 1.93
CA CYS A 145 6.58 -4.76 1.18
C CYS A 145 6.25 -4.83 -0.32
N SER A 146 6.39 -6.01 -0.93
CA SER A 146 6.11 -6.23 -2.36
C SER A 146 4.64 -5.95 -2.70
N CYS A 147 3.73 -6.36 -1.82
CA CYS A 147 2.32 -6.10 -1.96
C CYS A 147 2.01 -4.60 -1.91
N GLY A 148 2.61 -3.86 -0.98
CA GLY A 148 2.56 -2.39 -0.94
C GLY A 148 3.04 -1.74 -2.23
N CYS A 149 4.16 -2.20 -2.80
CA CYS A 149 4.66 -1.71 -4.09
C CYS A 149 3.68 -1.99 -5.24
N LEU A 150 3.11 -3.19 -5.30
CA LEU A 150 2.13 -3.56 -6.33
C LEU A 150 0.86 -2.69 -6.24
N ILE A 151 0.35 -2.44 -5.03
CA ILE A 151 -0.80 -1.52 -4.81
C ILE A 151 -0.49 -0.14 -5.40
N MET A 152 0.68 0.41 -5.08
CA MET A 152 1.09 1.73 -5.56
C MET A 152 1.18 1.79 -7.09
N ILE A 153 1.81 0.78 -7.70
CA ILE A 153 1.98 0.70 -9.16
C ILE A 153 0.63 0.53 -9.86
N LEU A 154 -0.19 -0.43 -9.42
CA LEU A 154 -1.48 -0.75 -10.04
C LEU A 154 -2.48 0.40 -9.88
N PHE A 155 -2.56 1.03 -8.71
CA PHE A 155 -3.44 2.17 -8.53
C PHE A 155 -2.95 3.38 -9.33
N SER A 156 -1.64 3.62 -9.38
CA SER A 156 -1.09 4.70 -10.20
C SER A 156 -1.35 4.49 -11.69
N SER A 157 -1.25 3.25 -12.18
CA SER A 157 -1.58 2.93 -13.57
C SER A 157 -3.07 3.09 -13.84
N GLU A 158 -3.93 2.71 -12.90
CA GLU A 158 -5.38 2.94 -13.01
C GLU A 158 -5.71 4.42 -13.17
N VAL A 159 -5.09 5.28 -12.35
CA VAL A 159 -5.30 6.74 -12.39
C VAL A 159 -4.71 7.35 -13.66
N LYS A 160 -3.42 7.10 -13.93
CA LYS A 160 -2.65 7.84 -14.95
C LYS A 160 -2.77 7.26 -16.36
N ILE A 161 -2.82 5.93 -16.50
CA ILE A 161 -2.85 5.25 -17.81
C ILE A 161 -4.29 4.99 -18.25
N HIS A 162 -5.15 4.55 -17.32
CA HIS A 162 -6.55 4.25 -17.62
C HIS A 162 -7.52 5.41 -17.40
N HIS A 163 -6.98 6.60 -17.07
CA HIS A 163 -7.73 7.84 -16.89
C HIS A 163 -8.94 7.68 -15.96
N LEU A 164 -8.74 7.00 -14.82
CA LEU A 164 -9.81 6.70 -13.86
C LEU A 164 -10.60 7.94 -13.44
N SER A 165 -9.91 9.04 -13.13
CA SER A 165 -10.55 10.31 -12.73
C SER A 165 -11.52 10.83 -13.81
N GLU A 166 -11.14 10.73 -15.08
CA GLU A 166 -11.98 11.18 -16.20
C GLU A 166 -13.19 10.25 -16.38
N LYS A 167 -13.00 8.94 -16.29
CA LYS A 167 -14.10 7.96 -16.31
C LYS A 167 -15.11 8.20 -15.19
N ILE A 168 -14.63 8.49 -13.99
CA ILE A 168 -15.47 8.84 -12.84
C ILE A 168 -16.20 10.15 -13.08
N ALA A 169 -15.53 11.18 -13.60
CA ALA A 169 -16.13 12.49 -13.82
C ALA A 169 -17.19 12.51 -14.94
N ASN A 170 -17.14 11.55 -15.86
CA ASN A 170 -18.16 11.39 -16.91
C ASN A 170 -19.18 10.27 -16.58
N PHE A 171 -19.05 9.61 -15.42
CA PHE A 171 -20.02 8.60 -15.00
C PHE A 171 -21.42 9.20 -14.82
N LYS A 172 -22.45 8.55 -15.38
CA LYS A 172 -23.86 9.01 -15.38
C LYS A 172 -24.05 10.42 -15.94
N GLU A 173 -23.09 10.92 -16.71
CA GLU A 173 -23.14 12.24 -17.30
C GLU A 173 -23.54 12.14 -18.77
N GLY A 174 -24.51 12.97 -19.18
CA GLY A 174 -25.06 12.95 -20.53
C GLY A 174 -24.37 13.99 -21.43
N THR A 175 -24.91 15.20 -21.45
CA THR A 175 -24.52 16.25 -22.40
C THR A 175 -23.18 16.92 -22.11
N PHE A 176 -22.72 16.89 -20.85
CA PHE A 176 -21.51 17.59 -20.42
C PHE A 176 -20.33 16.65 -20.33
N THR A 177 -19.21 17.06 -20.93
CA THR A 177 -17.94 16.36 -20.85
C THR A 177 -17.03 17.03 -19.83
N PHE A 178 -16.42 16.21 -18.98
CA PHE A 178 -15.49 16.63 -17.95
C PHE A 178 -14.09 16.11 -18.28
N LYS A 179 -13.11 17.00 -18.27
CA LYS A 179 -11.70 16.67 -18.48
C LYS A 179 -10.91 16.89 -17.21
N THR A 180 -9.90 16.05 -16.97
CA THR A 180 -9.02 16.21 -15.82
C THR A 180 -8.22 17.50 -15.97
N HIS A 181 -8.34 18.40 -15.00
CA HIS A 181 -7.58 19.65 -14.95
C HIS A 181 -6.36 19.52 -14.03
N SER A 182 -6.56 18.94 -12.85
CA SER A 182 -5.46 18.57 -11.95
C SER A 182 -5.78 17.27 -11.21
N GLU A 183 -4.77 16.46 -10.93
CA GLU A 183 -4.93 15.20 -10.20
C GLU A 183 -3.69 14.91 -9.34
N GLN A 184 -3.91 14.69 -8.06
CA GLN A 184 -2.87 14.42 -7.07
C GLN A 184 -3.28 13.23 -6.19
N PHE A 185 -2.29 12.41 -5.84
CA PHE A 185 -2.49 11.36 -4.84
C PHE A 185 -2.62 11.98 -3.45
N ALA A 186 -3.57 11.47 -2.68
CA ALA A 186 -3.91 11.98 -1.35
C ALA A 186 -3.49 11.01 -0.24
N ASN A 187 -3.81 11.35 1.00
CA ASN A 187 -3.24 10.74 2.21
C ASN A 187 -3.28 9.20 2.22
N SER A 188 -4.38 8.59 1.77
CA SER A 188 -4.56 7.14 1.81
C SER A 188 -3.55 6.41 0.93
N PHE A 189 -3.21 6.98 -0.22
CA PHE A 189 -2.17 6.46 -1.11
C PHE A 189 -0.78 6.55 -0.46
N TRP A 190 -0.46 7.70 0.14
CA TRP A 190 0.82 7.90 0.82
C TRP A 190 0.95 7.03 2.09
N THR A 191 -0.15 6.71 2.77
CA THR A 191 -0.15 5.73 3.86
C THR A 191 0.34 4.36 3.40
N ILE A 192 -0.05 3.90 2.20
CA ILE A 192 0.45 2.62 1.65
C ILE A 192 1.96 2.67 1.41
N LEU A 193 2.47 3.79 0.88
CA LEU A 193 3.92 3.99 0.71
C LEU A 193 4.66 3.88 2.04
N VAL A 194 4.17 4.58 3.07
CA VAL A 194 4.76 4.52 4.41
C VAL A 194 4.73 3.08 4.96
N CYS A 195 3.62 2.36 4.79
CA CYS A 195 3.52 0.96 5.22
C CYS A 195 4.54 0.06 4.50
N SER A 196 4.71 0.24 3.19
CA SER A 196 5.72 -0.51 2.41
C SER A 196 7.14 -0.23 2.91
N LEU A 197 7.48 1.04 3.14
CA LEU A 197 8.78 1.44 3.69
C LEU A 197 9.02 0.89 5.09
N VAL A 198 8.00 0.83 5.95
CA VAL A 198 8.11 0.21 7.27
C VAL A 198 8.44 -1.27 7.16
N HIS A 199 7.80 -2.02 6.27
CA HIS A 199 8.14 -3.43 6.06
C HIS A 199 9.55 -3.63 5.50
N PHE A 200 10.00 -2.72 4.63
CA PHE A 200 11.39 -2.68 4.17
C PHE A 200 12.37 -2.43 5.33
N ILE A 201 12.08 -1.45 6.19
CA ILE A 201 12.89 -1.15 7.39
C ILE A 201 12.89 -2.34 8.35
N ASN A 202 11.75 -3.01 8.56
CA ASN A 202 11.67 -4.20 9.40
C ASN A 202 12.58 -5.32 8.87
N ALA A 203 12.66 -5.51 7.55
CA ALA A 203 13.63 -6.43 6.95
C ALA A 203 15.08 -6.04 7.29
N LEU A 204 15.43 -4.74 7.20
CA LEU A 204 16.77 -4.27 7.59
C LEU A 204 17.04 -4.45 9.09
N LEU A 205 16.05 -4.22 9.96
CA LEU A 205 16.17 -4.39 11.41
C LEU A 205 16.44 -5.86 11.78
N ILE A 206 15.82 -6.83 11.09
CA ILE A 206 16.11 -8.26 11.27
C ILE A 206 17.58 -8.54 10.94
N ARG A 207 18.14 -7.87 9.93
CA ARG A 207 19.56 -8.00 9.56
C ARG A 207 20.47 -7.45 10.64
N PHE A 208 20.16 -6.26 11.16
CA PHE A 208 20.93 -5.65 12.23
C PHE A 208 20.83 -6.43 13.54
N ALA A 209 19.72 -7.13 13.82
CA ALA A 209 19.55 -7.97 15.00
C ALA A 209 20.54 -9.16 15.08
N GLY A 210 21.42 -9.34 14.08
CA GLY A 210 22.63 -10.14 14.19
C GLY A 210 22.37 -11.64 14.22
N PHE A 211 21.42 -12.13 13.42
CA PHE A 211 21.25 -13.57 13.27
C PHE A 211 22.42 -14.15 12.47
N GLU A 212 23.30 -14.87 13.16
CA GLU A 212 24.13 -15.88 12.50
C GLU A 212 23.20 -16.93 11.89
N PHE A 213 23.21 -17.04 10.57
CA PHE A 213 22.46 -18.09 9.91
C PHE A 213 23.02 -19.45 10.35
N PRO A 214 22.18 -20.47 10.65
CA PRO A 214 22.65 -21.80 11.02
C PRO A 214 23.50 -22.47 9.93
N PHE A 215 23.51 -21.92 8.71
CA PHE A 215 24.40 -22.31 7.62
C PHE A 215 25.87 -21.87 7.80
N SER A 216 26.19 -21.10 8.85
CA SER A 216 27.56 -20.70 9.18
C SER A 216 28.32 -21.73 10.03
N LYS A 217 27.73 -22.88 10.38
CA LYS A 217 28.55 -24.00 10.88
C LYS A 217 29.35 -24.56 9.71
N SER A 218 30.61 -24.14 9.61
CA SER A 218 31.61 -24.83 8.81
C SER A 218 31.62 -26.30 9.22
N LYS A 219 31.31 -27.16 8.25
CA LYS A 219 31.55 -28.59 8.34
C LYS A 219 33.06 -28.81 8.26
N ASP A 220 33.77 -28.61 9.37
CA ASP A 220 35.17 -29.04 9.54
C ASP A 220 35.58 -28.95 11.02
N SER A 221 35.41 -30.06 11.74
CA SER A 221 36.33 -30.49 12.82
C SER A 221 36.06 -31.96 13.17
N GLY A 222 36.19 -32.82 12.16
CA GLY A 222 36.19 -34.27 12.32
C GLY A 222 37.55 -34.85 11.92
N THR A 223 38.64 -34.21 12.33
CA THR A 223 39.99 -34.74 12.15
C THR A 223 40.67 -34.75 13.51
N ILE A 224 40.31 -35.76 14.31
CA ILE A 224 41.14 -36.19 15.44
C ILE A 224 42.27 -37.01 14.83
N THR A 225 43.36 -36.34 14.48
CA THR A 225 44.68 -36.96 14.40
C THR A 225 45.21 -37.05 15.83
N GLY A 226 45.26 -38.26 16.37
CA GLY A 226 45.90 -38.55 17.65
C GLY A 226 46.31 -40.02 17.73
N ALA A 227 47.59 -40.27 17.44
CA ALA A 227 48.42 -41.40 17.91
C ALA A 227 47.93 -42.82 17.52
N VAL A 228 48.52 -43.56 16.58
CA VAL A 228 49.85 -44.20 16.57
C VAL A 228 50.32 -44.66 17.95
N ASP A 229 50.62 -45.96 18.04
CA ASP A 229 51.22 -46.74 19.15
C ASP A 229 50.32 -47.20 20.31
N LEU A 230 49.90 -48.47 20.25
CA LEU A 230 50.46 -49.51 21.13
C LEU A 230 50.02 -50.92 20.66
N MET A 231 50.99 -51.66 20.10
CA MET A 231 50.96 -53.12 20.01
C MET A 231 51.24 -53.73 21.39
N TYR A 232 50.28 -54.47 21.95
CA TYR A 232 50.39 -55.87 22.43
C TYR A 232 49.04 -56.33 23.00
#